data_AF-K8XEM8-F1
#
_entry.id   AF-K8XEM8-F1
#
_cell.length_a   1.000
_cell.length_b   1.000
_cell.length_c   1.000
_cell.angle_alpha   90.00
_cell.angle_beta   90.00
_cell.angle_gamma   90.00
#
_symmetry.space_group_name_H-M   'P 1'
#
loop_
_entity.id
_entity.type
_entity.pdbx_description
1 polymer ?
#
loop_
_entity_poly.entity_id
_entity_poly.type
_entity_poly.pdbx_seq_one_letter_code
_entity_poly.pdbx_strand_id
1 'polypeptide(L)' 'ASKFHKQVGFFIEHATRVGGRKRRSDRPVVADAPPRRRGNGKEIRAWAAEQGYEISSRGRIPAEIEKWFQDAH' A
#
# COMPACT_ATOMS: atom_id res chain seq x y z
N ALA A 1 -32.30 -30.61 5.00
CA ALA A 1 -31.12 -29.82 4.56
C ALA A 1 -29.76 -30.42 4.96
N SER A 2 -29.66 -31.20 6.05
CA SER A 2 -28.36 -31.64 6.61
C SER A 2 -27.62 -32.72 5.79
N LYS A 3 -28.35 -33.57 5.06
CA LYS A 3 -27.76 -34.65 4.23
C LYS A 3 -26.88 -34.10 3.10
N PHE A 4 -27.29 -33.01 2.47
CA PHE A 4 -26.54 -32.36 1.41
C PHE A 4 -25.20 -31.81 1.90
N HIS A 5 -25.20 -31.11 3.05
CA HIS A 5 -23.99 -30.55 3.63
C HIS A 5 -22.98 -31.62 4.04
N LYS A 6 -23.44 -32.77 4.55
CA LYS A 6 -22.58 -33.92 4.85
C LYS A 6 -21.92 -34.49 3.59
N GLN A 7 -22.70 -34.66 2.52
CA GLN A 7 -22.23 -35.18 1.25
C GLN A 7 -21.17 -34.26 0.64
N VAL A 8 -21.46 -32.95 0.57
CA VAL A 8 -20.55 -31.96 -0.02
C VAL A 8 -19.31 -31.74 0.86
N GLY A 9 -19.44 -31.84 2.19
CA GLY A 9 -18.33 -31.72 3.13
C GLY A 9 -17.21 -32.72 2.88
N PHE A 10 -17.55 -33.99 2.62
CA PHE A 10 -16.56 -35.02 2.29
C PHE A 10 -15.71 -34.64 1.07
N PHE A 11 -16.33 -34.09 0.02
CA PHE A 11 -15.61 -33.67 -1.18
C PHE A 11 -14.77 -32.41 -0.95
N ILE A 12 -15.24 -31.47 -0.13
CA ILE A 12 -14.47 -30.26 0.22
C ILE A 12 -13.20 -30.64 1.00
N GLU A 13 -13.28 -31.60 1.93
CA GLU A 13 -12.16 -32.03 2.77
C GLU A 13 -11.03 -32.69 1.97
N HIS A 14 -11.37 -33.48 0.94
CA HIS A 14 -10.40 -34.19 0.11
C HIS A 14 -9.96 -33.41 -1.14
N ALA A 15 -10.65 -32.32 -1.48
CA ALA A 15 -10.33 -31.52 -2.67
C ALA A 15 -9.10 -30.62 -2.43
N THR A 16 -8.22 -30.56 -3.43
CA THR A 16 -7.13 -29.57 -3.45
C THR A 16 -7.66 -28.22 -3.92
N ARG A 17 -7.15 -27.14 -3.33
CA ARG A 17 -7.56 -25.79 -3.72
C ARG A 17 -6.91 -25.39 -5.05
N VAL A 18 -7.69 -25.42 -6.14
CA VAL A 18 -7.24 -25.09 -7.52
C VAL A 18 -7.26 -23.60 -7.86
N GLY A 19 -7.78 -22.75 -6.97
CA GLY A 19 -7.90 -21.31 -7.26
C GLY A 19 -8.14 -20.43 -6.03
N GLY A 20 -7.79 -19.16 -6.18
CA GLY A 20 -7.90 -18.14 -5.14
C GLY A 20 -6.70 -17.20 -5.17
N ARG A 21 -6.92 -15.90 -4.91
CA ARG A 21 -5.81 -14.96 -4.77
C ARG A 21 -5.01 -15.37 -3.53
N LYS A 22 -3.80 -15.92 -3.73
CA LYS A 22 -2.81 -16.09 -2.66
C LYS A 22 -2.63 -14.73 -2.00
N ARG A 23 -3.15 -14.56 -0.78
CA ARG A 23 -2.73 -13.46 0.09
C ARG A 23 -1.24 -13.72 0.29
N ARG A 24 -0.38 -12.94 -0.38
CA ARG A 24 1.07 -13.01 -0.16
C ARG A 24 1.32 -12.45 1.24
N SER A 25 1.05 -13.25 2.27
CA SER A 25 1.47 -12.97 3.65
C SER A 25 2.97 -13.21 3.82
N ASP A 26 3.57 -14.07 3.00
CA ASP A 26 5.00 -14.42 3.06
C ASP A 26 5.91 -13.54 2.19
N ARG A 27 5.45 -12.38 1.72
CA ARG A 27 6.41 -11.42 1.16
C ARG A 27 6.96 -10.65 2.36
N PRO A 28 8.24 -10.81 2.75
CA PRO A 28 8.82 -9.92 3.74
C PRO A 28 8.67 -8.52 3.19
N VAL A 29 7.77 -7.74 3.79
CA VAL A 29 7.77 -6.30 3.65
C VAL A 29 9.12 -5.93 4.22
N VAL A 30 10.02 -5.42 3.38
CA VAL A 30 11.29 -4.85 3.84
C VAL A 30 10.92 -3.81 4.90
N ALA A 31 11.10 -4.17 6.16
CA ALA A 31 10.70 -3.35 7.31
C ALA A 31 11.54 -2.06 7.39
N ASP A 32 12.67 -2.02 6.67
CA ASP A 32 13.56 -0.88 6.55
C ASP A 32 13.13 0.17 5.50
N ALA A 33 11.98 0.00 4.84
CA ALA A 33 11.42 1.12 4.11
C ALA A 33 10.94 2.13 5.16
N PRO A 34 11.54 3.33 5.28
CA PRO A 34 11.13 4.31 6.27
C PRO A 34 9.62 4.53 6.11
N PRO A 35 8.86 4.64 7.22
CA PRO A 35 7.43 4.89 7.15
C PRO A 35 7.26 6.13 6.27
N ARG A 36 6.65 5.93 5.09
CA ARG A 36 6.35 7.06 4.19
C ARG A 36 5.62 8.06 5.04
N ARG A 37 6.20 9.25 5.27
CA ARG A 37 5.61 10.30 6.10
C ARG A 37 4.31 10.73 5.42
N ARG A 38 3.22 10.03 5.76
CA ARG A 38 1.91 10.15 5.10
C ARG A 38 1.13 11.38 5.56
N GLY A 39 1.72 12.22 6.42
CA GLY A 39 1.10 13.45 6.92
C GLY A 39 1.29 14.63 5.96
N ASN A 40 2.54 14.95 5.61
CA ASN A 40 2.86 16.30 5.14
C ASN A 40 2.90 16.43 3.61
N GLY A 41 2.68 15.32 2.88
CA GLY A 41 2.84 15.32 1.43
C GLY A 41 1.81 16.18 0.67
N LYS A 42 0.73 16.65 1.31
CA LYS A 42 -0.20 17.62 0.70
C LYS A 42 0.32 19.06 0.85
N GLU A 43 0.82 19.40 2.04
CA GLU A 43 1.38 20.71 2.37
C GLU A 43 2.65 20.98 1.57
N ILE A 44 3.56 20.00 1.51
CA ILE A 44 4.79 20.12 0.72
C ILE A 44 4.47 20.34 -0.76
N ARG A 45 3.42 19.69 -1.31
CA ARG A 45 2.98 19.90 -2.70
C ARG A 45 2.38 21.27 -2.93
N ALA A 46 1.59 21.79 -1.98
CA ALA A 46 1.02 23.12 -2.08
C ALA A 46 2.12 24.19 -2.05
N TRP A 47 3.01 24.11 -1.05
CA TRP A 47 4.17 24.98 -0.92
C TRP A 47 5.05 24.95 -2.17
N ALA A 48 5.38 23.76 -2.67
CA ALA A 48 6.25 23.66 -3.83
C ALA A 48 5.60 24.13 -5.13
N ALA A 49 4.27 24.00 -5.27
CA ALA A 49 3.53 24.62 -6.38
C ALA A 49 3.56 26.15 -6.29
N GLU A 50 3.46 26.72 -5.08
CA GLU A 50 3.61 28.18 -4.85
C GLU A 50 5.02 28.67 -5.18
N GLN A 51 6.06 27.87 -4.91
CA GLN A 51 7.44 28.16 -5.31
C GLN A 51 7.71 27.96 -6.81
N GLY A 52 6.74 27.44 -7.58
CA GLY A 52 6.89 27.19 -9.02
C GLY A 52 7.64 25.90 -9.37
N TYR A 53 7.80 24.96 -8.43
CA TYR A 53 8.37 23.65 -8.73
C TYR A 53 7.36 22.74 -9.43
N GLU A 54 7.77 22.13 -10.54
CA GLU A 54 6.94 21.17 -11.27
C GLU A 54 6.96 19.79 -10.58
N ILE A 55 5.92 19.49 -9.82
CA ILE A 55 5.75 18.20 -9.14
C ILE A 55 4.53 17.47 -9.68
N SER A 56 4.61 16.15 -9.72
CA SER A 56 3.46 15.30 -10.02
C SER A 56 2.29 15.56 -9.06
N SER A 57 1.08 15.65 -9.62
CA SER A 57 -0.15 15.90 -8.86
C SER A 57 -0.37 14.89 -7.72
N ARG A 58 0.17 13.66 -7.84
CA ARG A 58 0.13 12.61 -6.82
C ARG A 58 1.39 11.76 -6.89
N GLY A 59 1.85 11.23 -5.75
CA GLY A 59 2.95 10.25 -5.71
C GLY A 59 4.02 10.61 -4.70
N ARG A 60 5.26 10.16 -4.96
CA ARG A 60 6.42 10.50 -4.14
C ARG A 60 6.85 11.94 -4.43
N ILE A 61 7.24 12.65 -3.39
CA ILE A 61 7.83 13.98 -3.49
C ILE A 61 9.35 13.81 -3.62
N PRO A 62 10.02 14.57 -4.50
CA PRO A 62 11.48 14.59 -4.54
C PRO A 62 12.07 14.96 -3.17
N ALA A 63 13.12 14.26 -2.74
CA ALA A 63 13.73 14.47 -1.43
C ALA A 63 14.31 15.90 -1.26
N GLU A 64 14.70 16.54 -2.36
CA GLU A 64 15.20 17.92 -2.37
C GLU A 64 14.11 18.92 -1.94
N ILE A 65 12.87 18.73 -2.40
CA ILE A 65 11.73 19.57 -2.06
C ILE A 65 11.31 19.33 -0.60
N GLU A 66 11.36 18.07 -0.14
CA GLU A 66 11.14 17.77 1.28
C GLU A 66 12.17 18.47 2.17
N LYS A 67 13.43 18.53 1.74
CA LYS A 67 14.49 19.21 2.49
C LYS A 67 14.27 20.73 2.52
N TRP A 68 14.01 21.36 1.38
CA TRP A 68 13.73 22.80 1.35
C TRP A 68 12.49 23.18 2.16
N PHE A 69 11.46 22.33 2.16
CA PHE A 69 10.30 22.53 3.02
C PHE A 69 10.66 22.48 4.50
N GLN A 70 11.54 21.56 4.93
CA GLN A 70 12.02 21.51 6.32
C GLN A 70 12.95 22.67 6.68
N ASP A 71 13.72 23.19 5.71
CA ASP A 71 14.60 24.34 5.94
C ASP A 71 13.80 25.66 6.02
N ALA A 72 12.66 25.73 5.31
CA ALA A 72 11.79 26.90 5.27
C ALA A 72 10.73 26.93 6.40
N HIS A 73 10.61 25.86 7.20
CA HIS A 73 9.54 25.67 8.19
C HIS A 73 10.08 25.15 9.53
#